data_AF-A0A0M0L5P3-F1
#
_entry.id   AF-A0A0M0L5P3-F1
#
_cell.length_a   1.000
_cell.length_b   1.000
_cell.length_c   1.000
_cell.angle_alpha   90.00
_cell.angle_beta   90.00
_cell.angle_gamma   90.00
#
_symmetry.space_group_name_H-M   'P 1'
#
loop_
_entity.id
_entity.type
_entity.pdbx_description
1 polymer ?
#
loop_
_entity_poly.entity_id
_entity_poly.type
_entity_poly.pdbx_seq_one_letter_code
_entity_poly.pdbx_strand_id
1 'polypeptide(L)'
;MNIKKMVTISILGELLDGKEPITDDYEKGGLLKEGEFIQLVKEMQDKGLIKGVGFAQAGSRLIIAFFNTAEITEYGKGYYDREISKL
;
A
#
# COMPACT_ATOMS: atom_id res chain seq x y z
N MET A 1 -8.66 15.89 -1.21
CA MET A 1 -8.58 14.41 -1.37
C MET A 1 -8.05 13.81 -0.08
N ASN A 2 -8.52 12.62 0.33
CA ASN A 2 -8.05 11.96 1.56
C ASN A 2 -6.58 11.52 1.40
N ILE A 3 -5.72 11.83 2.37
CA ILE A 3 -4.28 11.47 2.38
C ILE A 3 -4.05 9.98 2.16
N LYS A 4 -4.82 9.11 2.84
CA LYS A 4 -4.70 7.66 2.71
C LYS A 4 -5.02 7.20 1.30
N LYS A 5 -5.96 7.88 0.63
CA LYS A 5 -6.30 7.59 -0.77
C LYS A 5 -5.15 7.96 -1.72
N MET A 6 -4.48 9.10 -1.50
CA MET A 6 -3.30 9.48 -2.29
C MET A 6 -2.18 8.46 -2.12
N VAL A 7 -1.94 8.03 -0.87
CA VAL A 7 -0.94 7.00 -0.58
C VAL A 7 -1.31 5.67 -1.23
N THR A 8 -2.58 5.24 -1.17
CA THR A 8 -3.03 4.03 -1.88
C THR A 8 -2.73 4.12 -3.37
N ILE A 9 -3.01 5.25 -4.03
CA ILE A 9 -2.72 5.43 -5.46
C ILE A 9 -1.21 5.36 -5.72
N SER A 10 -0.40 5.99 -4.85
CA SER A 10 1.06 5.96 -4.94
C SER A 10 1.61 4.53 -4.86
N ILE A 11 1.20 3.77 -3.84
CA ILE A 11 1.60 2.37 -3.63
C ILE A 11 1.20 1.49 -4.83
N LEU A 12 -0.02 1.67 -5.36
CA LEU A 12 -0.46 0.93 -6.55
C LEU A 12 0.37 1.27 -7.78
N GLY A 13 0.76 2.54 -7.95
CA GLY A 13 1.65 2.97 -9.03
C GLY A 13 3.05 2.39 -8.91
N GLU A 14 3.63 2.36 -7.71
CA GLU A 14 4.93 1.72 -7.46
C GLU A 14 4.91 0.23 -7.82
N LEU A 15 3.88 -0.50 -7.38
CA LEU A 15 3.73 -1.92 -7.72
C LEU A 15 3.51 -2.16 -9.22
N LEU A 16 2.78 -1.26 -9.91
CA LEU A 16 2.64 -1.30 -11.37
C LEU A 16 3.97 -1.11 -12.11
N ASP A 17 4.84 -0.25 -11.56
CA ASP A 17 6.20 -0.02 -12.05
C ASP A 17 7.17 -1.15 -11.68
N GLY A 18 6.73 -2.16 -10.94
CA GLY A 18 7.58 -3.24 -10.43
C GLY A 18 8.51 -2.80 -9.30
N LYS A 19 8.19 -1.71 -8.60
CA LYS A 19 8.92 -1.21 -7.44
C LYS A 19 8.28 -1.71 -6.15
N GLU A 20 9.10 -1.92 -5.13
CA GLU A 20 8.62 -2.24 -3.79
C GLU A 20 8.33 -0.94 -3.02
N PRO A 21 7.11 -0.77 -2.48
CA PRO A 21 6.78 0.36 -1.61
C PRO A 21 7.57 0.31 -0.30
N ILE A 22 8.28 1.38 0.04
CA ILE A 22 9.13 1.45 1.23
C ILE A 22 8.43 2.27 2.31
N THR A 23 8.27 1.72 3.51
CA THR A 23 7.59 2.37 4.66
C THR A 23 8.13 3.78 4.94
N ASP A 24 9.46 3.95 4.87
CA ASP A 24 10.12 5.21 5.15
C ASP A 24 9.67 6.36 4.22
N ASP A 25 9.37 6.08 2.95
CA ASP A 25 8.93 7.09 1.97
C ASP A 25 7.57 7.70 2.35
N TYR A 26 6.78 6.97 3.15
CA TYR A 26 5.45 7.37 3.59
C TYR A 26 5.41 7.87 5.04
N GLU A 27 6.28 7.37 5.92
CA GLU A 27 6.24 7.72 7.34
C GLU A 27 7.29 8.78 7.74
N LYS A 28 8.51 8.76 7.18
CA LYS A 28 9.56 9.72 7.58
C LYS A 28 9.25 11.16 7.16
N GLY A 29 8.47 11.35 6.10
CA GLY A 29 7.99 12.66 5.66
C GLY A 29 6.77 13.18 6.45
N GLY A 30 6.25 12.41 7.42
CA GLY A 30 5.04 12.75 8.17
C GLY A 30 3.74 12.64 7.36
N LEU A 31 3.79 12.02 6.17
CA LEU A 31 2.62 11.80 5.32
C LEU A 31 1.64 10.81 5.99
N LEU A 32 2.18 9.81 6.67
CA LEU A 32 1.49 8.87 7.53
C LEU A 32 2.13 8.85 8.93
N LYS A 33 1.35 8.50 9.95
CA LYS A 33 1.88 8.23 11.29
C LYS A 33 2.53 6.85 11.34
N GLU A 34 3.40 6.65 12.34
CA GLU A 34 4.07 5.36 12.56
C GLU A 34 3.08 4.20 12.59
N GLY A 35 3.31 3.20 11.72
CA GLY A 35 2.50 2.00 11.61
C GLY A 35 1.24 2.14 10.75
N GLU A 36 0.85 3.35 10.34
CA GLU A 36 -0.28 3.54 9.43
C GLU A 36 0.02 3.02 8.04
N PHE A 37 1.28 3.01 7.60
CA PHE A 37 1.65 2.44 6.30
C PHE A 37 1.32 0.94 6.28
N ILE A 38 1.79 0.20 7.28
CA ILE A 38 1.60 -1.25 7.35
C ILE A 38 0.10 -1.59 7.46
N GLN A 39 -0.64 -0.82 8.25
CA GLN A 39 -2.09 -1.00 8.37
C GLN A 39 -2.81 -0.72 7.04
N LEU A 40 -2.40 0.32 6.32
CA LEU A 40 -2.97 0.63 5.00
C LEU A 40 -2.67 -0.48 3.99
N VAL A 41 -1.44 -0.99 3.95
CA VAL A 41 -1.06 -2.11 3.06
C VAL A 41 -1.88 -3.36 3.40
N LYS A 42 -2.10 -3.65 4.69
CA LYS A 42 -2.97 -4.74 5.12
C LYS A 42 -4.41 -4.54 4.64
N GLU A 43 -4.97 -3.35 4.80
CA GLU A 43 -6.29 -3.02 4.28
C GLU A 43 -6.39 -3.14 2.75
N MET A 44 -5.34 -2.74 2.03
CA MET A 44 -5.28 -2.87 0.58
C MET A 44 -5.31 -4.34 0.15
N GLN A 45 -4.56 -5.21 0.84
CA GLN A 45 -4.60 -6.65 0.57
C GLN A 45 -5.97 -7.25 0.94
N ASP A 46 -6.55 -6.86 2.08
CA ASP A 46 -7.87 -7.34 2.52
C ASP A 46 -9.00 -6.93 1.59
N LYS A 47 -8.90 -5.73 0.99
CA LYS A 47 -9.82 -5.23 -0.04
C LYS A 47 -9.55 -5.83 -1.43
N GLY A 48 -8.53 -6.67 -1.56
CA GLY A 48 -8.14 -7.30 -2.82
C GLY A 48 -7.57 -6.33 -3.85
N LEU A 49 -7.05 -5.16 -3.45
CA LEU A 49 -6.37 -4.23 -4.35
C LEU A 49 -4.98 -4.74 -4.73
N ILE A 50 -4.32 -5.40 -3.79
CA ILE A 50 -3.00 -6.02 -3.95
C ILE A 50 -3.06 -7.45 -3.40
N LYS A 51 -2.08 -8.27 -3.74
CA LYS A 51 -1.91 -9.63 -3.23
C LYS A 51 -0.42 -9.92 -3.03
N GLY A 52 -0.11 -10.97 -2.29
CA GLY A 52 1.26 -11.48 -2.14
C GLY A 52 2.14 -10.68 -1.17
N VAL A 53 1.55 -9.79 -0.36
CA VAL A 53 2.26 -9.14 0.75
C VAL A 53 2.28 -10.07 1.96
N GLY A 54 3.47 -10.39 2.43
CA GLY A 54 3.67 -11.09 3.71
C GLY A 54 3.68 -10.10 4.87
N PHE A 55 3.24 -10.52 6.05
CA PHE A 55 3.28 -9.69 7.26
C PHE A 55 3.92 -10.44 8.42
N ALA A 56 4.87 -9.78 9.10
CA ALA A 56 5.33 -10.22 10.41
C ALA A 56 4.60 -9.46 11.52
N GLN A 57 4.22 -10.19 12.56
CA GLN A 57 3.50 -9.69 13.71
C GLN A 57 4.27 -10.06 14.98
N ALA A 58 4.34 -9.16 15.97
CA ALA A 58 4.68 -9.54 17.34
C ALA A 58 3.50 -9.20 18.26
N GLY A 59 2.94 -10.22 18.90
CA GLY A 59 1.69 -10.09 19.63
C GLY A 59 0.56 -9.66 18.69
N SER A 60 -0.13 -8.56 19.03
CA SER A 60 -1.23 -8.01 18.21
C SER A 60 -0.77 -6.98 17.16
N ARG A 61 0.48 -6.51 17.20
CA ARG A 61 0.96 -5.42 16.33
C ARG A 61 1.62 -5.97 15.06
N LEU A 62 1.17 -5.49 13.90
CA LEU A 62 1.88 -5.68 12.63
C LEU A 62 3.14 -4.83 12.63
N ILE A 63 4.29 -5.44 12.31
CA ILE A 63 5.60 -4.79 12.46
C ILE A 63 6.31 -4.63 11.12
N ILE A 64 6.14 -5.59 10.20
CA ILE A 64 6.85 -5.58 8.93
C ILE A 64 5.92 -6.09 7.83
N ALA A 65 5.94 -5.43 6.67
CA ALA A 65 5.35 -5.90 5.43
C ALA A 65 6.47 -6.32 4.45
N PHE A 66 6.32 -7.49 3.82
CA PHE A 66 7.28 -8.03 2.85
C PHE A 66 6.66 -8.02 1.46
N PHE A 67 7.32 -7.35 0.51
CA PHE A 67 6.80 -7.09 -0.84
C PHE A 67 7.38 -8.00 -1.93
N ASN A 68 8.21 -8.99 -1.58
CA ASN A 68 8.95 -9.81 -2.56
C ASN A 68 8.07 -10.52 -3.61
N THR A 69 6.81 -10.78 -3.28
CA THR A 69 5.81 -11.38 -4.18
C THR A 69 4.57 -10.50 -4.35
N ALA A 70 4.66 -9.23 -3.96
CA ALA A 70 3.55 -8.32 -3.98
C ALA A 70 3.21 -7.88 -5.40
N GLU A 71 1.94 -7.98 -5.76
CA GLU A 71 1.43 -7.59 -7.07
C GLU A 71 0.12 -6.82 -6.91
N ILE A 72 -0.12 -5.89 -7.82
CA ILE A 72 -1.45 -5.30 -8.00
C ILE A 72 -2.40 -6.35 -8.60
N THR A 73 -3.66 -6.35 -8.17
CA THR A 73 -4.70 -7.20 -8.78
C THR A 73 -5.37 -6.48 -9.94
N GLU A 74 -6.14 -7.19 -10.77
CA GLU A 74 -7.01 -6.55 -11.79
C GLU A 74 -7.98 -5.54 -11.17
N TYR A 75 -8.51 -5.84 -9.97
CA TYR A 75 -9.37 -4.91 -9.23
C TYR A 75 -8.59 -3.67 -8.76
N GLY A 76 -7.37 -3.87 -8.26
CA GLY A 76 -6.48 -2.78 -7.89
C GLY A 76 -6.11 -1.87 -9.06
N LYS A 77 -5.85 -2.45 -10.23
CA LYS A 77 -5.55 -1.70 -11.46
C LYS A 77 -6.75 -0.87 -11.90
N GLY A 78 -7.94 -1.45 -11.94
CA GLY A 78 -9.18 -0.71 -12.23
C GLY A 78 -9.48 0.40 -11.20
N TYR A 79 -9.13 0.17 -9.93
CA TYR A 79 -9.17 1.23 -8.91
C TYR A 79 -8.18 2.36 -9.25
N TYR A 80 -6.92 2.03 -9.53
CA TYR A 80 -5.86 2.99 -9.86
C TYR A 80 -6.26 3.86 -11.05
N ASP A 81 -6.63 3.26 -12.19
CA ASP A 81 -6.99 3.98 -13.42
C ASP A 81 -8.15 4.97 -13.19
N ARG A 82 -9.15 4.55 -12.41
CA ARG A 82 -10.31 5.40 -12.08
C ARG A 82 -9.95 6.57 -11.18
N GLU A 83 -9.02 6.39 -10.24
CA GLU A 83 -8.69 7.44 -9.29
C GLU A 83 -7.59 8.38 -9.79
N ILE A 84 -6.64 7.89 -10.60
CA ILE A 84 -5.58 8.74 -11.16
C ILE A 84 -6.12 9.74 -12.19
N SER A 85 -7.16 9.39 -12.93
CA SER A 85 -7.84 10.29 -13.87
C SER A 85 -8.59 11.45 -13.20
N LYS A 86 -8.70 11.43 -11.87
CA LYS A 86 -9.33 12.48 -11.06
C LYS A 86 -8.31 13.35 -10.31
N LEU A 87 -7.02 13.08 -10.48
CA LEU A 87 -5.92 13.91 -9.99
C LEU A 87 -5.70 15.09 -10.94
#